data_AF-A0A7C1ZKJ9-F1
#
_entry.id   AF-A0A7C1ZKJ9-F1
#
_cell.length_a   1.000
_cell.length_b   1.000
_cell.length_c   1.000
_cell.angle_alpha   90.00
_cell.angle_beta   90.00
_cell.angle_gamma   90.00
#
_symmetry.space_group_name_H-M   'P 1'
#
loop_
_entity.id
_entity.type
_entity.pdbx_description
1 polymer ?
#
loop_
_entity_poly.entity_id
_entity_poly.type
_entity_poly.pdbx_seq_one_letter_code
_entity_poly.pdbx_strand_id
1 'polypeptide(L)'
;MKMNRWLFLVLLLSLLFVMVASASADENNATELKELLRVTKELRQRVEQLEKKLQKYEAKEQQLEAKQQELEKAKEEVSGIKKALGNLEFAADITMVAQGTINNDDNAKRAGSEGKDKVDAAWSMDFDITSKIGESGTGFLKLEAGQGYGVNDEVGAISGINDDAPETEDPIVEVTEAWYEHAFGSVPLVATVGKVDLTNYFDANEVANDETIQFL
;
A
#
# COMPACT_ATOMS: atom_id res chain seq x y z
N MET A 1 -104.40 -55.53 -5.74
CA MET A 1 -103.26 -55.55 -6.69
C MET A 1 -102.02 -56.06 -5.97
N LYS A 2 -101.57 -57.29 -6.25
CA LYS A 2 -100.32 -57.84 -5.68
C LYS A 2 -99.16 -57.30 -6.51
N MET A 3 -98.47 -56.28 -6.01
CA MET A 3 -97.22 -55.81 -6.62
C MET A 3 -96.23 -56.98 -6.63
N ASN A 4 -95.68 -57.32 -7.81
CA ASN A 4 -94.76 -58.44 -7.98
C ASN A 4 -93.57 -58.24 -7.05
N ARG A 5 -93.40 -59.13 -6.07
CA ARG A 5 -92.34 -59.08 -5.04
C ARG A 5 -90.94 -58.95 -5.65
N TRP A 6 -90.76 -59.41 -6.89
CA TRP A 6 -89.56 -59.26 -7.69
C TRP A 6 -89.24 -57.81 -8.11
N LEU A 7 -90.24 -57.03 -8.52
CA LEU A 7 -90.06 -55.62 -8.91
C LEU A 7 -89.62 -54.77 -7.71
N PHE A 8 -90.15 -55.06 -6.53
CA PHE A 8 -89.77 -54.38 -5.29
C PHE A 8 -88.34 -54.72 -4.85
N LEU A 9 -87.93 -55.98 -5.05
CA LEU A 9 -86.58 -56.43 -4.72
C LEU A 9 -85.52 -55.79 -5.63
N VAL A 10 -85.82 -55.68 -6.94
CA VAL A 10 -84.93 -55.05 -7.92
C VAL A 10 -84.79 -53.56 -7.65
N LEU A 11 -85.87 -52.87 -7.28
CA LEU A 11 -85.84 -51.46 -6.89
C LEU A 11 -84.98 -51.24 -5.63
N LEU A 12 -85.13 -52.09 -4.61
CA LEU A 12 -84.31 -52.04 -3.40
C LEU A 12 -82.82 -52.28 -3.68
N LEU A 13 -82.50 -53.25 -4.53
CA LEU A 13 -81.13 -53.53 -4.96
C LEU A 13 -80.53 -52.38 -5.76
N SER A 14 -81.32 -51.74 -6.64
CA SER A 14 -80.85 -50.58 -7.40
C SER A 14 -80.59 -49.35 -6.51
N LEU A 15 -81.43 -49.12 -5.48
CA LEU A 15 -81.25 -48.06 -4.49
C LEU A 15 -80.02 -48.30 -3.60
N LEU A 16 -79.80 -49.55 -3.17
CA LEU A 16 -78.59 -49.95 -2.45
C LEU A 16 -77.33 -49.77 -3.29
N PHE A 17 -77.38 -50.10 -4.59
CA PHE A 17 -76.25 -49.92 -5.49
C PHE A 17 -75.93 -48.44 -5.73
N VAL A 18 -76.95 -47.58 -5.88
CA VAL A 18 -76.76 -46.13 -6.01
C VAL A 18 -76.21 -45.51 -4.72
N MET A 19 -76.69 -45.94 -3.54
CA MET A 19 -76.14 -45.46 -2.26
C MET A 19 -74.69 -45.91 -2.05
N VAL A 20 -74.35 -47.16 -2.36
CA VAL A 20 -72.98 -47.69 -2.23
C VAL A 20 -72.03 -47.03 -3.24
N ALA A 21 -72.48 -46.80 -4.48
CA ALA A 21 -71.70 -46.10 -5.49
C ALA A 21 -71.51 -44.61 -5.17
N SER A 22 -72.48 -43.97 -4.53
CA SER A 22 -72.37 -42.57 -4.08
C SER A 22 -71.43 -42.45 -2.88
N ALA A 23 -71.51 -43.39 -1.93
CA ALA A 23 -70.63 -43.43 -0.76
C ALA A 23 -69.16 -43.69 -1.15
N SER A 24 -68.90 -44.60 -2.09
CA SER A 24 -67.54 -44.88 -2.58
C SER A 24 -66.96 -43.75 -3.43
N ALA A 25 -67.80 -43.01 -4.17
CA ALA A 25 -67.37 -41.82 -4.90
C ALA A 25 -66.98 -40.66 -3.95
N ASP A 26 -67.73 -40.47 -2.85
CA ASP A 26 -67.45 -39.43 -1.86
C ASP A 26 -66.18 -39.72 -1.03
N GLU A 27 -65.93 -41.00 -0.71
CA GLU A 27 -64.73 -41.44 0.01
C GLU A 27 -63.44 -41.33 -0.83
N ASN A 28 -63.53 -41.62 -2.14
CA ASN A 28 -62.43 -41.42 -3.08
C ASN A 28 -62.09 -39.93 -3.24
N ASN A 29 -63.10 -39.07 -3.42
CA ASN A 29 -62.91 -37.62 -3.53
C ASN A 29 -62.32 -37.00 -2.24
N ALA A 30 -62.73 -37.48 -1.06
CA ALA A 30 -62.18 -37.04 0.22
C ALA A 30 -60.70 -37.44 0.41
N THR A 31 -60.31 -38.58 -0.18
CA THR A 31 -58.93 -39.07 -0.14
C THR A 31 -58.01 -38.25 -1.07
N GLU A 32 -58.45 -37.98 -2.29
CA GLU A 32 -57.73 -37.10 -3.24
C GLU A 32 -57.57 -35.67 -2.70
N LEU A 33 -58.61 -35.13 -2.06
CA LEU A 33 -58.55 -33.80 -1.45
C LEU A 33 -57.51 -33.72 -0.31
N LYS A 34 -57.39 -34.77 0.51
CA LYS A 34 -56.37 -34.87 1.56
C LYS A 34 -54.96 -34.95 0.99
N GLU A 35 -54.76 -35.68 -0.09
CA GLU A 35 -53.47 -35.75 -0.78
C GLU A 35 -53.10 -34.40 -1.42
N LEU A 36 -54.04 -33.73 -2.07
CA LEU A 36 -53.83 -32.39 -2.64
C LEU A 36 -53.47 -31.37 -1.55
N LEU A 37 -54.15 -31.39 -0.41
CA LEU A 37 -53.81 -30.55 0.74
C LEU A 37 -52.39 -30.83 1.27
N ARG A 38 -51.99 -32.12 1.32
CA ARG A 38 -50.64 -32.53 1.72
C ARG A 38 -49.59 -31.99 0.75
N VAL A 39 -49.80 -32.18 -0.55
CA VAL A 39 -48.88 -31.72 -1.62
C VAL A 39 -48.78 -30.19 -1.62
N THR A 40 -49.91 -29.49 -1.48
CA THR A 40 -49.94 -28.02 -1.43
C THR A 40 -49.16 -27.49 -0.22
N LYS A 41 -49.26 -28.18 0.93
CA LYS A 41 -48.49 -27.83 2.14
C LYS A 41 -46.99 -28.07 1.95
N GLU A 42 -46.60 -29.18 1.33
CA GLU A 42 -45.19 -29.49 1.04
C GLU A 42 -44.59 -28.49 0.04
N LEU A 43 -45.34 -28.15 -1.02
CA LEU A 43 -44.93 -27.15 -2.00
C LEU A 43 -44.72 -25.78 -1.35
N ARG A 44 -45.65 -25.33 -0.49
CA ARG A 44 -45.48 -24.07 0.27
C ARG A 44 -44.21 -24.08 1.12
N GLN A 45 -43.91 -25.19 1.80
CA GLN A 45 -42.68 -25.31 2.59
C GLN A 45 -41.43 -25.25 1.72
N ARG A 46 -41.43 -25.88 0.54
CA ARG A 46 -40.31 -25.78 -0.42
C ARG A 46 -40.13 -24.38 -0.97
N VAL A 47 -41.23 -23.69 -1.29
CA VAL A 47 -41.20 -22.29 -1.74
C VAL A 47 -40.57 -21.41 -0.65
N GLU A 48 -41.01 -21.54 0.60
CA GLU A 48 -40.44 -20.76 1.71
C GLU A 48 -38.93 -21.06 1.93
N GLN A 49 -38.52 -22.32 1.77
CA GLN A 49 -37.11 -22.70 1.85
C GLN A 49 -36.28 -22.13 0.68
N LEU A 50 -36.84 -22.12 -0.53
CA LEU A 50 -36.20 -21.57 -1.71
C LEU A 50 -36.08 -20.05 -1.60
N GLU A 51 -37.11 -19.35 -1.14
CA GLU A 51 -37.09 -17.91 -0.87
C GLU A 51 -35.99 -17.56 0.15
N LYS A 52 -35.89 -18.30 1.26
CA LYS A 52 -34.81 -18.11 2.25
C LYS A 52 -33.41 -18.39 1.68
N LYS A 53 -33.28 -19.37 0.79
CA LYS A 53 -32.00 -19.64 0.11
C LYS A 53 -31.66 -18.53 -0.87
N LEU A 54 -32.63 -18.04 -1.64
CA LEU A 54 -32.47 -16.96 -2.59
C LEU A 54 -31.99 -15.68 -1.89
N GLN A 55 -32.65 -15.29 -0.79
CA GLN A 55 -32.22 -14.16 0.04
C GLN A 55 -30.79 -14.30 0.56
N LYS A 56 -30.39 -15.52 0.95
CA LYS A 56 -28.99 -15.78 1.37
C LYS A 56 -28.01 -15.66 0.22
N TYR A 57 -28.37 -16.10 -0.98
CA TYR A 57 -27.53 -15.97 -2.16
C TYR A 57 -27.40 -14.51 -2.60
N GLU A 58 -28.50 -13.76 -2.65
CA GLU A 58 -28.50 -12.32 -2.96
C GLU A 58 -27.66 -11.53 -1.96
N ALA A 59 -27.80 -11.78 -0.65
CA ALA A 59 -26.98 -11.14 0.37
C ALA A 59 -25.49 -11.49 0.22
N LYS A 60 -25.18 -12.74 -0.15
CA LYS A 60 -23.80 -13.18 -0.38
C LYS A 60 -23.20 -12.55 -1.65
N GLU A 61 -24.01 -12.40 -2.70
CA GLU A 61 -23.62 -11.75 -3.96
C GLU A 61 -23.33 -10.27 -3.72
N GLN A 62 -24.20 -9.55 -3.01
CA GLN A 62 -23.95 -8.16 -2.60
C GLN A 62 -22.68 -8.01 -1.75
N GLN A 63 -22.43 -8.95 -0.83
CA GLN A 63 -21.19 -8.95 -0.05
C GLN A 63 -19.95 -9.23 -0.90
N LEU A 64 -20.06 -10.10 -1.91
CA LEU A 64 -18.98 -10.39 -2.85
C LEU A 64 -18.68 -9.16 -3.71
N GLU A 65 -19.70 -8.50 -4.24
CA GLU A 65 -19.56 -7.27 -5.01
C GLU A 65 -18.93 -6.15 -4.19
N ALA A 66 -19.38 -5.94 -2.94
CA ALA A 66 -18.81 -4.95 -2.04
C ALA A 66 -17.33 -5.23 -1.74
N LYS A 67 -16.99 -6.49 -1.43
CA LYS A 67 -15.59 -6.91 -1.22
C LYS A 67 -14.74 -6.75 -2.48
N GLN A 68 -15.32 -6.98 -3.65
CA GLN A 68 -14.61 -6.85 -4.91
C GLN A 68 -14.33 -5.39 -5.23
N GLN A 69 -15.29 -4.49 -4.99
CA GLN A 69 -15.07 -3.04 -5.10
C GLN A 69 -14.00 -2.54 -4.12
N GLU A 70 -14.03 -3.02 -2.87
CA GLU A 70 -13.03 -2.69 -1.85
C GLU A 70 -11.63 -3.18 -2.27
N LEU A 71 -11.54 -4.41 -2.80
CA LEU A 71 -10.29 -4.97 -3.30
C LEU A 71 -9.74 -4.21 -4.51
N GLU A 72 -10.59 -3.79 -5.45
CA GLU A 72 -10.16 -3.01 -6.61
C GLU A 72 -9.65 -1.63 -6.19
N LYS A 73 -10.32 -0.94 -5.26
CA LYS A 73 -9.81 0.31 -4.67
C LYS A 73 -8.46 0.12 -4.00
N ALA A 74 -8.33 -0.91 -3.16
CA ALA A 74 -7.07 -1.22 -2.50
C ALA A 74 -5.94 -1.54 -3.51
N LYS A 75 -6.25 -2.24 -4.61
CA LYS A 75 -5.28 -2.48 -5.69
C LYS A 75 -4.87 -1.20 -6.40
N GLU A 76 -5.79 -0.28 -6.68
CA GLU A 76 -5.47 1.01 -7.29
C GLU A 76 -4.54 1.84 -6.39
N GLU A 77 -4.84 1.92 -5.08
CA GLU A 77 -4.00 2.62 -4.11
C GLU A 77 -2.59 2.00 -4.01
N VAL A 78 -2.51 0.67 -3.88
CA VAL A 78 -1.24 -0.06 -3.84
C VAL A 78 -0.47 0.08 -5.15
N SER A 79 -1.16 0.07 -6.30
CA SER A 79 -0.53 0.30 -7.60
C SER A 79 -0.01 1.73 -7.73
N GLY A 80 -0.73 2.71 -7.21
CA GLY A 80 -0.30 4.10 -7.16
C GLY A 80 0.97 4.27 -6.33
N ILE A 81 1.01 3.69 -5.13
CA ILE A 81 2.18 3.69 -4.25
C ILE A 81 3.35 2.95 -4.91
N LYS A 82 3.12 1.77 -5.48
CA LYS A 82 4.17 1.00 -6.18
C LYS A 82 4.73 1.75 -7.37
N LYS A 83 3.90 2.49 -8.10
CA LYS A 83 4.35 3.32 -9.23
C LYS A 83 5.14 4.55 -8.75
N ALA A 84 4.71 5.18 -7.66
CA ALA A 84 5.42 6.31 -7.08
C ALA A 84 6.78 5.88 -6.52
N LEU A 85 6.84 4.80 -5.75
CA LEU A 85 8.07 4.27 -5.15
C LEU A 85 8.97 3.53 -6.15
N GLY A 86 8.39 2.86 -7.15
CA GLY A 86 9.16 2.10 -8.14
C GLY A 86 9.98 2.95 -9.09
N ASN A 87 9.71 4.26 -9.12
CA ASN A 87 10.49 5.24 -9.87
C ASN A 87 11.49 6.01 -8.98
N LEU A 88 11.64 5.61 -7.71
CA LEU A 88 12.61 6.19 -6.78
C LEU A 88 13.82 5.27 -6.68
N GLU A 89 14.99 5.87 -6.82
CA GLU A 89 16.28 5.29 -6.48
C GLU A 89 16.79 5.97 -5.22
N PHE A 90 17.37 5.19 -4.33
CA PHE A 90 17.91 5.67 -3.06
C PHE A 90 19.38 5.29 -2.98
N ALA A 91 20.23 6.22 -2.57
CA ALA A 91 21.60 5.96 -2.17
C ALA A 91 21.84 6.53 -0.77
N ALA A 92 22.73 5.90 -0.04
CA ALA A 92 23.09 6.33 1.29
C ALA A 92 24.53 5.94 1.57
N ASP A 93 25.25 6.84 2.22
CA ASP A 93 26.63 6.66 2.66
C ASP A 93 26.78 7.19 4.09
N ILE A 94 27.85 6.77 4.74
CA ILE A 94 28.16 7.18 6.10
C ILE A 94 29.67 7.19 6.23
N THR A 95 30.20 8.33 6.69
CA THR A 95 31.62 8.51 6.94
C THR A 95 31.85 8.78 8.41
N MET A 96 32.93 8.23 8.95
CA MET A 96 33.38 8.47 10.32
C MET A 96 34.88 8.71 10.29
N VAL A 97 35.30 9.84 10.83
CA VAL A 97 36.68 10.29 10.82
C VAL A 97 37.15 10.48 12.27
N ALA A 98 38.30 9.92 12.60
CA ALA A 98 38.98 10.17 13.87
C ALA A 98 40.34 10.81 13.57
N GLN A 99 40.55 12.03 14.07
CA GLN A 99 41.74 12.83 13.81
C GLN A 99 42.42 13.20 15.12
N GLY A 100 43.72 13.43 15.07
CA GLY A 100 44.47 13.87 16.23
C GLY A 100 45.59 14.84 15.89
N THR A 101 45.91 15.71 16.83
CA THR A 101 46.95 16.73 16.69
C THR A 101 48.16 16.38 17.56
N ILE A 102 49.37 16.71 17.10
CA ILE A 102 50.63 16.51 17.82
C ILE A 102 51.44 17.81 17.77
N ASN A 103 51.98 18.24 18.91
CA ASN A 103 52.68 19.52 19.10
C ASN A 103 51.82 20.74 18.70
N ASN A 104 50.53 20.71 19.05
CA ASN A 104 49.57 21.73 18.60
C ASN A 104 49.53 23.00 19.46
N ASP A 105 50.43 23.13 20.44
CA ASP A 105 50.40 24.18 21.46
C ASP A 105 50.32 25.61 20.91
N ASP A 106 51.00 25.89 19.80
CA ASP A 106 51.04 27.23 19.20
C ASP A 106 49.83 27.51 18.28
N ASN A 107 49.30 26.47 17.64
CA ASN A 107 48.14 26.57 16.77
C ASN A 107 46.85 26.69 17.58
N ALA A 108 46.68 25.86 18.61
CA ALA A 108 45.52 25.93 19.49
C ALA A 108 45.41 27.30 20.18
N LYS A 109 46.53 27.93 20.59
CA LYS A 109 46.49 29.32 21.09
C LYS A 109 46.00 30.33 20.05
N ARG A 110 46.32 30.14 18.77
CA ARG A 110 45.84 31.00 17.68
C ARG A 110 44.37 30.75 17.38
N ALA A 111 43.92 29.50 17.48
CA ALA A 111 42.52 29.09 17.32
C ALA A 111 41.64 29.48 18.52
N GLY A 112 42.24 29.85 19.66
CA GLY A 112 41.53 30.17 20.89
C GLY A 112 41.22 28.96 21.79
N SER A 113 41.84 27.82 21.50
CA SER A 113 41.76 26.55 22.25
C SER A 113 42.91 26.38 23.25
N GLU A 114 42.77 25.49 24.23
CA GLU A 114 43.65 25.34 25.42
C GLU A 114 45.06 24.74 25.17
N GLY A 115 45.59 24.77 23.94
CA GLY A 115 47.01 24.51 23.70
C GLY A 115 47.48 23.09 24.03
N LYS A 116 46.77 22.05 23.58
CA LYS A 116 47.15 20.64 23.79
C LYS A 116 46.90 19.79 22.56
N ASP A 117 47.60 18.68 22.49
CA ASP A 117 47.30 17.55 21.60
C ASP A 117 45.91 17.00 21.91
N LYS A 118 45.10 16.84 20.87
CA LYS A 118 43.71 16.38 20.96
C LYS A 118 43.47 15.23 20.00
N VAL A 119 42.44 14.46 20.32
CA VAL A 119 41.91 13.42 19.44
C VAL A 119 40.42 13.57 19.47
N ASP A 120 39.85 13.79 18.30
CA ASP A 120 38.44 14.07 18.12
C ASP A 120 37.89 13.20 16.99
N ALA A 121 36.58 13.01 17.02
CA ALA A 121 35.87 12.23 16.03
C ALA A 121 34.71 13.03 15.47
N ALA A 122 34.49 12.87 14.17
CA ALA A 122 33.38 13.46 13.45
C ALA A 122 32.73 12.39 12.58
N TRP A 123 31.47 12.60 12.22
CA TRP A 123 30.74 11.71 11.33
C TRP A 123 29.78 12.49 10.45
N SER A 124 29.51 11.94 9.28
CA SER A 124 28.53 12.43 8.31
C SER A 124 27.79 11.27 7.67
N MET A 125 26.66 11.57 7.06
CA MET A 125 25.79 10.62 6.38
C MET A 125 25.01 11.36 5.31
N ASP A 126 25.12 10.90 4.08
CA ASP A 126 24.30 11.41 2.99
C ASP A 126 23.17 10.44 2.65
N PHE A 127 22.03 11.01 2.26
CA PHE A 127 20.87 10.27 1.81
C PHE A 127 20.29 10.91 0.56
N ASP A 128 20.44 10.20 -0.55
CA ASP A 128 20.02 10.64 -1.87
C ASP A 128 18.72 9.97 -2.28
N ILE A 129 17.83 10.76 -2.85
CA ILE A 129 16.60 10.29 -3.48
C ILE A 129 16.56 10.81 -4.92
N THR A 130 16.62 9.91 -5.88
CA THR A 130 16.49 10.23 -7.30
C THR A 130 15.17 9.71 -7.84
N SER A 131 14.47 10.50 -8.65
CA SER A 131 13.26 10.06 -9.34
C SER A 131 13.28 10.37 -10.84
N LYS A 132 12.91 9.38 -11.65
CA LYS A 132 12.64 9.61 -13.09
C LYS A 132 11.21 10.13 -13.29
N ILE A 133 11.10 11.32 -13.88
CA ILE A 133 9.85 12.04 -14.12
C ILE A 133 9.61 12.12 -15.63
N GLY A 134 8.78 11.22 -16.14
CA GLY A 134 8.56 11.08 -17.58
C GLY A 134 9.80 10.54 -18.30
N GLU A 135 9.91 10.81 -19.60
CA GLU A 135 11.03 10.31 -20.43
C GLU A 135 12.30 11.16 -20.34
N SER A 136 12.20 12.40 -19.84
CA SER A 136 13.30 13.39 -19.93
C SER A 136 13.50 14.22 -18.66
N GLY A 137 12.78 13.93 -17.59
CA GLY A 137 12.89 14.63 -16.31
C GLY A 137 13.56 13.78 -15.24
N THR A 138 14.35 14.41 -14.39
CA THR A 138 14.89 13.83 -13.16
C THR A 138 14.60 14.77 -11.99
N GLY A 139 14.08 14.25 -10.88
CA GLY A 139 14.05 14.96 -9.59
C GLY A 139 15.11 14.39 -8.66
N PHE A 140 15.75 15.25 -7.87
CA PHE A 140 16.78 14.87 -6.93
C PHE A 140 16.61 15.59 -5.58
N LEU A 141 16.86 14.86 -4.50
CA LEU A 141 16.91 15.37 -3.13
C LEU A 141 18.10 14.73 -2.42
N LYS A 142 19.00 15.55 -1.88
CA LYS A 142 20.08 15.12 -0.99
C LYS A 142 19.82 15.66 0.42
N LEU A 143 19.86 14.77 1.39
CA LEU A 143 19.87 15.10 2.80
C LEU A 143 21.24 14.74 3.36
N GLU A 144 21.87 15.66 4.08
CA GLU A 144 23.14 15.41 4.75
C GLU A 144 22.93 15.57 6.25
N ALA A 145 23.48 14.64 7.02
CA ALA A 145 23.46 14.68 8.46
C ALA A 145 24.87 14.49 8.98
N GLY A 146 25.20 15.11 10.10
CA GLY A 146 26.51 14.89 10.70
C GLY A 146 26.74 15.68 11.97
N GLN A 147 27.92 15.48 12.54
CA GLN A 147 28.35 16.11 13.77
C GLN A 147 29.88 16.06 13.91
N GLY A 148 30.44 17.10 14.53
CA GLY A 148 31.80 17.12 15.05
C GLY A 148 32.73 18.03 14.25
N TYR A 149 33.50 18.85 14.98
CA TYR A 149 34.50 19.76 14.41
C TYR A 149 35.74 19.04 13.84
N GLY A 150 35.88 17.73 14.09
CA GLY A 150 37.17 17.06 13.92
C GLY A 150 38.21 17.75 14.80
N VAL A 151 39.34 18.14 14.21
CA VAL A 151 40.38 18.94 14.87
C VAL A 151 40.43 20.39 14.36
N ASN A 152 39.41 20.85 13.62
CA ASN A 152 39.43 22.15 12.96
C ASN A 152 39.49 23.30 13.97
N ASP A 153 38.78 23.19 15.10
CA ASP A 153 38.75 24.18 16.19
C ASP A 153 40.03 24.17 17.05
N GLU A 154 40.81 23.08 17.03
CA GLU A 154 42.15 23.07 17.61
C GLU A 154 43.25 23.62 16.70
N VAL A 155 43.18 23.39 15.39
CA VAL A 155 44.28 23.74 14.47
C VAL A 155 44.16 25.19 13.99
N GLY A 156 42.93 25.70 13.78
CA GLY A 156 42.68 27.07 13.32
C GLY A 156 43.32 27.37 11.96
N ALA A 157 43.26 26.41 11.03
CA ALA A 157 43.78 26.55 9.68
C ALA A 157 42.92 27.48 8.81
N ILE A 158 43.46 27.96 7.68
CA ILE A 158 42.74 28.83 6.73
C ILE A 158 41.67 28.03 5.96
N SER A 159 41.90 26.73 5.76
CA SER A 159 40.93 25.76 5.24
C SER A 159 40.62 24.73 6.33
N GLY A 160 39.43 24.13 6.29
CA GLY A 160 39.12 22.97 7.14
C GLY A 160 40.15 21.86 6.94
N ILE A 161 40.49 21.16 8.03
CA ILE A 161 41.30 19.94 7.98
C ILE A 161 40.40 18.74 7.65
N ASN A 162 39.16 18.78 8.13
CA ASN A 162 38.09 17.89 7.73
C ASN A 162 36.91 18.73 7.22
N ASP A 163 36.44 18.45 6.00
CA ASP A 163 35.23 19.07 5.42
C ASP A 163 34.11 18.05 5.18
N ASP A 164 34.33 16.77 5.55
CA ASP A 164 33.37 15.67 5.38
C ASP A 164 32.24 15.71 6.43
N ALA A 165 32.46 16.37 7.58
CA ALA A 165 31.47 16.47 8.66
C ALA A 165 31.20 17.94 9.03
N PRO A 166 29.96 18.28 9.43
CA PRO A 166 29.62 19.63 9.78
C PRO A 166 30.28 20.05 11.09
N GLU A 167 30.82 21.27 11.11
CA GLU A 167 31.49 21.88 12.27
C GLU A 167 30.49 22.32 13.36
N THR A 168 29.88 21.34 14.04
CA THR A 168 28.87 21.55 15.07
C THR A 168 29.00 20.56 16.23
N GLU A 169 28.72 21.04 17.46
CA GLU A 169 28.66 20.20 18.65
C GLU A 169 27.43 19.29 18.67
N ASP A 170 26.31 19.73 18.11
CA ASP A 170 25.05 18.98 18.06
C ASP A 170 24.85 18.36 16.66
N PRO A 171 24.25 17.15 16.55
CA PRO A 171 23.93 16.58 15.25
C PRO A 171 22.95 17.47 14.49
N ILE A 172 23.26 17.74 13.22
CA ILE A 172 22.38 18.48 12.31
C ILE A 172 21.95 17.60 11.15
N VAL A 173 20.82 17.98 10.53
CA VAL A 173 20.33 17.40 9.28
C VAL A 173 19.90 18.54 8.39
N GLU A 174 20.41 18.57 7.16
CA GLU A 174 20.15 19.62 6.20
C GLU A 174 19.73 19.06 4.84
N VAL A 175 18.95 19.85 4.10
CA VAL A 175 18.68 19.58 2.68
C VAL A 175 19.76 20.31 1.89
N THR A 176 20.77 19.61 1.37
CA THR A 176 21.89 20.24 0.65
C THR A 176 21.57 20.43 -0.83
N GLU A 177 20.87 19.48 -1.44
CA GLU A 177 20.34 19.60 -2.80
C GLU A 177 18.85 19.26 -2.87
N ALA A 178 18.10 20.03 -3.66
CA ALA A 178 16.70 19.77 -3.98
C ALA A 178 16.37 20.43 -5.32
N TRP A 179 16.39 19.65 -6.39
CA TRP A 179 16.25 20.19 -7.74
C TRP A 179 15.51 19.27 -8.70
N TYR A 180 15.03 19.87 -9.79
CA TYR A 180 14.48 19.20 -10.95
C TYR A 180 15.31 19.52 -12.18
N GLU A 181 15.65 18.50 -12.97
CA GLU A 181 16.36 18.61 -14.23
C GLU A 181 15.50 18.11 -15.38
N HIS A 182 15.56 18.82 -16.52
CA HIS A 182 14.89 18.46 -17.76
C HIS A 182 15.86 18.47 -18.95
N ALA A 183 15.93 17.36 -19.67
CA ALA A 183 16.68 17.24 -20.92
C ALA A 183 15.78 17.48 -22.14
N PHE A 184 16.06 18.49 -22.94
CA PHE A 184 15.26 18.80 -24.13
C PHE A 184 15.71 17.98 -25.33
N GLY A 185 15.39 16.69 -25.39
CA GLY A 185 15.99 15.71 -26.33
C GLY A 185 16.02 16.03 -27.84
N SER A 186 15.36 17.09 -28.32
CA SER A 186 15.50 17.62 -29.68
C SER A 186 16.73 18.53 -29.88
N VAL A 187 17.34 19.01 -28.79
CA VAL A 187 18.49 19.89 -28.75
C VAL A 187 19.43 19.50 -27.59
N PRO A 188 20.74 19.78 -27.65
CA PRO A 188 21.65 19.50 -26.54
C PRO A 188 21.51 20.57 -25.45
N LEU A 189 20.33 20.66 -24.84
CA LEU A 189 20.01 21.58 -23.75
C LEU A 189 19.45 20.80 -22.57
N VAL A 190 19.99 21.09 -21.39
CA VAL A 190 19.50 20.62 -20.10
C VAL A 190 19.22 21.84 -19.24
N ALA A 191 18.09 21.84 -18.53
CA ALA A 191 17.75 22.89 -17.58
C ALA A 191 17.50 22.30 -16.20
N THR A 192 18.21 22.83 -15.20
CA THR A 192 18.08 22.44 -13.80
C THR A 192 17.55 23.61 -12.99
N VAL A 193 16.56 23.35 -12.13
CA VAL A 193 15.93 24.35 -11.27
C VAL A 193 15.77 23.81 -9.86
N GLY A 194 16.24 24.57 -8.87
CA GLY A 194 16.14 24.21 -7.46
C GLY A 194 17.31 24.72 -6.63
N LYS A 195 17.50 24.12 -5.45
CA LYS A 195 18.74 24.24 -4.68
C LYS A 195 19.72 23.23 -5.28
N VAL A 196 20.73 23.73 -5.98
CA VAL A 196 21.67 22.94 -6.78
C VAL A 196 23.06 23.16 -6.21
N ASP A 197 23.84 22.08 -6.06
CA ASP A 197 25.27 22.24 -5.88
C ASP A 197 25.92 22.55 -7.24
N LEU A 198 26.52 23.74 -7.33
CA LEU A 198 27.18 24.20 -8.56
C LEU A 198 28.49 23.46 -8.84
N THR A 199 29.12 22.87 -7.84
CA THR A 199 30.37 22.12 -7.99
C THR A 199 30.17 20.87 -8.86
N ASN A 200 28.96 20.30 -8.87
CA ASN A 200 28.56 19.21 -9.76
C ASN A 200 28.61 19.58 -11.26
N TYR A 201 28.58 20.86 -11.61
CA TYR A 201 28.48 21.35 -13.00
C TYR A 201 29.74 22.08 -13.47
N PHE A 202 30.58 22.53 -12.55
CA PHE A 202 31.81 23.26 -12.85
C PHE A 202 32.97 22.55 -12.15
N ASP A 203 34.00 22.18 -12.93
CA ASP A 203 35.17 21.45 -12.44
C ASP A 203 34.93 19.99 -12.04
N ALA A 204 34.09 19.26 -12.78
CA ALA A 204 33.82 17.83 -12.58
C ALA A 204 34.97 16.91 -13.06
N ASN A 205 36.21 17.21 -12.66
CA ASN A 205 37.34 16.29 -12.87
C ASN A 205 37.35 15.20 -11.77
N GLU A 206 37.97 14.04 -12.03
CA GLU A 206 37.90 12.84 -11.16
C GLU A 206 38.37 13.08 -9.72
N VAL A 207 39.17 14.13 -9.48
CA VAL A 207 39.67 14.45 -8.14
C VAL A 207 39.03 15.67 -7.53
N ALA A 208 38.19 16.43 -8.24
CA ALA A 208 37.57 17.64 -7.72
C ALA A 208 36.32 17.32 -6.90
N ASN A 209 36.21 17.95 -5.73
CA ASN A 209 35.12 17.76 -4.77
C ASN A 209 35.00 16.30 -4.29
N ASP A 210 36.09 15.51 -4.37
CA ASP A 210 36.16 14.21 -3.72
C ASP A 210 36.68 14.40 -2.29
N GLU A 211 35.75 14.37 -1.34
CA GLU A 211 36.01 14.53 0.09
C GLU A 211 36.98 13.47 0.64
N THR A 212 37.00 12.28 0.04
CA THR A 212 37.85 11.16 0.49
C THR A 212 39.29 11.24 -0.01
N ILE A 213 39.54 11.93 -1.12
CA ILE A 213 40.88 12.04 -1.75
C ILE A 213 41.51 13.43 -1.51
N GLN A 214 40.71 14.49 -1.46
CA GLN A 214 41.22 15.86 -1.32
C GLN A 214 41.52 16.28 0.13
N PHE A 215 40.81 15.72 1.12
CA PHE A 215 40.84 16.22 2.50
C PHE A 215 41.22 15.17 3.56
N LEU A 216 41.49 13.92 3.16
CA LEU A 216 42.03 12.84 4.02
C LEU A 216 43.41 12.36 3.55
#